data_AF-A0A4Q6GAL5-F1
#
_entry.id   AF-A0A4Q6GAL5-F1
#
_cell.length_a   1.000
_cell.length_b   1.000
_cell.length_c   1.000
_cell.angle_alpha   90.00
_cell.angle_beta   90.00
_cell.angle_gamma   90.00
#
_symmetry.space_group_name_H-M   'P 1'
#
loop_
_entity.id
_entity.type
_entity.pdbx_description
1 polymer ?
#
loop_
_entity_poly.entity_id
_entity_poly.type
_entity_poly.pdbx_seq_one_letter_code
_entity_poly.pdbx_strand_id
1 'polypeptide(L)'
;PVLREQSTRDSVAVQPPWKFAGGFLGAAFVFGTVFLAPRIGLLSLIVLVIAGQLLTSMAIDHFGLINMATRKVSNVRIAGACVVALGVAITLFGERIVASLSR
;
A
#
# COMPACT_ATOMS: atom_id res chain seq x y z
N PRO A 1 24.23 20.86 26.46
CA PRO A 1 24.52 19.98 25.29
C PRO A 1 24.36 18.49 25.62
N VAL A 2 25.06 17.98 26.65
CA VAL A 2 25.10 16.55 27.03
C VAL A 2 23.74 15.99 27.51
N LEU A 3 22.90 16.81 28.16
CA LEU A 3 21.59 16.39 28.69
C LEU A 3 20.52 16.13 27.61
N ARG A 4 20.65 16.70 26.40
CA ARG A 4 19.71 16.45 25.28
C ARG A 4 20.03 15.14 24.55
N GLU A 5 21.29 14.72 24.56
CA GLU A 5 21.74 13.49 23.90
C GLU A 5 21.31 12.23 24.66
N GLN A 6 21.38 12.25 25.99
CA GLN A 6 20.90 11.15 26.84
C GLN A 6 19.38 10.99 26.75
N SER A 7 18.63 12.10 26.86
CA SER A 7 17.16 12.09 26.72
C SER A 7 16.69 11.53 25.37
N THR A 8 17.43 11.74 24.27
CA THR A 8 17.07 11.21 22.95
C THR A 8 17.26 9.70 22.88
N ARG A 9 18.33 9.15 23.47
CA ARG A 9 18.63 7.71 23.44
C ARG A 9 17.67 6.90 24.32
N ASP A 10 17.32 7.42 25.48
CA ASP A 10 16.41 6.76 26.42
C ASP A 10 14.95 6.85 25.96
N SER A 11 14.60 7.88 25.17
CA SER A 11 13.23 8.08 24.68
C SER A 11 12.81 7.15 23.55
N VAL A 12 13.74 6.49 22.84
CA VAL A 12 13.39 5.57 21.74
C VAL A 12 12.75 4.29 22.27
N ALA A 13 13.25 3.76 23.39
CA ALA A 13 12.74 2.53 24.01
C ALA A 13 11.35 2.72 24.65
N VAL A 14 10.99 3.96 25.00
CA VAL A 14 9.70 4.33 25.63
C VAL A 14 8.75 4.97 24.59
N GLN A 15 8.83 4.56 23.32
CA GLN A 15 7.89 5.01 22.29
C GLN A 15 6.66 4.09 22.24
N PRO A 16 5.46 4.65 21.98
CA PRO A 16 4.26 3.84 21.74
C PRO A 16 4.49 2.84 20.61
N PRO A 17 4.09 1.56 20.78
CA PRO A 17 4.38 0.49 19.82
C PRO A 17 3.85 0.77 18.41
N TRP A 18 2.77 1.55 18.28
CA TRP A 18 2.22 1.97 16.98
C TRP A 18 3.20 2.75 16.10
N LYS A 19 4.18 3.46 16.69
CA LYS A 19 5.20 4.18 15.91
C LYS A 19 6.13 3.23 15.14
N PHE A 20 6.42 2.06 15.70
CA PHE A 20 7.23 1.05 15.03
C PHE A 20 6.49 0.37 13.87
N ALA A 21 5.14 0.32 13.93
CA ALA A 21 4.33 -0.24 12.84
C ALA A 21 4.55 0.54 11.52
N GLY A 22 4.66 1.87 11.57
CA GLY A 22 4.97 2.68 10.39
C GLY A 22 6.33 2.37 9.78
N GLY A 23 7.36 2.19 10.62
CA GLY A 23 8.70 1.81 10.18
C GLY A 23 8.74 0.43 9.54
N PHE A 24 8.06 -0.55 10.15
CA PHE A 24 7.92 -1.89 9.60
C PHE A 24 7.17 -1.91 8.26
N LEU A 25 6.05 -1.19 8.16
CA LEU A 25 5.25 -1.09 6.94
C LEU A 25 6.05 -0.45 5.79
N GLY A 26 6.80 0.61 6.10
CA GLY A 26 7.69 1.27 5.14
C GLY A 26 8.82 0.36 4.66
N ALA A 27 9.48 -0.36 5.57
CA ALA A 27 10.52 -1.33 5.21
C ALA A 27 9.97 -2.46 4.33
N ALA A 28 8.80 -3.01 4.67
CA ALA A 28 8.13 -4.02 3.87
C ALA A 28 7.75 -3.51 2.47
N PHE A 29 7.28 -2.27 2.36
CA PHE A 29 6.95 -1.64 1.08
C PHE A 29 8.20 -1.44 0.20
N VAL A 30 9.29 -0.90 0.77
CA VAL A 30 10.56 -0.72 0.03
C VAL A 30 11.11 -2.07 -0.41
N PHE A 31 11.13 -3.06 0.49
CA PHE A 31 11.55 -4.42 0.15
C PHE A 31 10.72 -5.00 -1.00
N GLY A 32 9.39 -4.89 -0.91
CA GLY A 32 8.47 -5.35 -1.94
C GLY A 32 8.72 -4.69 -3.29
N THR A 33 8.88 -3.36 -3.32
CA THR A 33 9.11 -2.63 -4.57
C THR A 33 10.45 -2.97 -5.21
N VAL A 34 11.54 -3.08 -4.43
CA VAL A 34 12.86 -3.51 -4.93
C VAL A 34 12.81 -4.95 -5.47
N PHE A 35 12.08 -5.84 -4.81
CA PHE A 35 11.95 -7.23 -5.23
C PHE A 35 11.07 -7.41 -6.48
N LEU A 36 9.96 -6.67 -6.59
CA LEU A 36 9.03 -6.77 -7.70
C LEU A 36 9.48 -5.98 -8.93
N ALA A 37 10.16 -4.83 -8.76
CA ALA A 37 10.62 -3.97 -9.87
C ALA A 37 11.28 -4.73 -11.02
N PRO A 38 12.29 -5.61 -10.79
CA PRO A 38 12.93 -6.35 -11.89
C PRO A 38 12.07 -7.50 -12.47
N ARG A 39 11.02 -7.95 -11.77
CA ARG A 39 10.22 -9.11 -12.20
C ARG A 39 9.05 -8.77 -13.13
N ILE A 40 8.39 -7.63 -12.88
CA ILE A 40 7.14 -7.26 -13.58
C ILE A 40 7.27 -5.96 -14.38
N GLY A 41 8.42 -5.29 -14.30
CA GLY A 41 8.66 -4.00 -14.96
C GLY A 41 8.15 -2.79 -14.17
N LEU A 42 8.72 -1.62 -14.46
CA LEU A 42 8.46 -0.38 -13.72
C LEU A 42 6.99 0.08 -13.84
N LEU A 43 6.41 0.01 -15.04
CA LEU A 43 5.04 0.44 -15.28
C LEU A 43 4.04 -0.37 -14.45
N SER A 44 4.15 -1.69 -14.49
CA SER A 44 3.31 -2.62 -13.73
C SER A 44 3.44 -2.40 -12.22
N LEU A 45 4.65 -2.13 -11.75
CA LEU A 45 4.90 -1.80 -10.34
C LEU A 45 4.16 -0.51 -9.93
N ILE A 46 4.27 0.56 -10.72
CA ILE A 46 3.61 1.84 -10.43
C ILE A 46 2.09 1.66 -10.38
N VAL A 47 1.52 0.97 -11.36
CA VAL A 47 0.08 0.68 -11.39
C VAL A 47 -0.35 -0.12 -10.16
N LEU A 48 0.40 -1.14 -9.78
CA LEU A 48 0.14 -1.94 -8.59
C LEU A 48 0.20 -1.11 -7.30
N VAL A 49 1.19 -0.21 -7.17
CA VAL A 49 1.35 0.67 -6.01
C VAL A 49 0.16 1.63 -5.92
N ILE A 50 -0.20 2.30 -7.01
CA ILE A 50 -1.34 3.23 -7.03
C ILE A 50 -2.64 2.50 -6.69
N ALA A 51 -2.85 1.31 -7.24
CA ALA A 51 -4.00 0.49 -6.91
C ALA A 51 -4.05 0.12 -5.42
N GLY A 52 -2.92 -0.31 -4.85
CA GLY A 52 -2.80 -0.60 -3.41
C GLY A 52 -3.12 0.61 -2.54
N GLN A 53 -2.64 1.79 -2.92
CA GLN A 53 -2.94 3.06 -2.22
C GLN A 53 -4.44 3.39 -2.27
N LEU A 54 -5.10 3.24 -3.42
CA LEU A 54 -6.53 3.49 -3.56
C LEU A 54 -7.37 2.52 -2.71
N LEU A 55 -7.04 1.22 -2.75
CA LEU A 55 -7.71 0.20 -1.94
C LEU A 55 -7.52 0.44 -0.45
N THR A 56 -6.29 0.80 -0.04
CA THR A 56 -5.97 1.09 1.37
C THR A 56 -6.71 2.34 1.85
N SER A 57 -6.75 3.40 1.04
CA SER A 57 -7.52 4.62 1.33
C SER A 57 -9.01 4.29 1.50
N MET A 58 -9.56 3.47 0.61
CA MET A 58 -10.95 3.04 0.72
C MET A 58 -11.21 2.17 1.96
N ALA A 59 -10.27 1.31 2.35
CA ALA A 59 -10.37 0.51 3.57
C ALA A 59 -10.35 1.42 4.81
N ILE A 60 -9.45 2.39 4.85
CA ILE A 60 -9.36 3.39 5.94
C ILE A 60 -10.68 4.17 6.06
N ASP A 61 -11.23 4.63 4.94
CA ASP A 61 -12.53 5.31 4.86
C ASP A 61 -13.69 4.41 5.35
N HIS A 62 -13.64 3.11 5.04
CA HIS A 62 -14.69 2.15 5.43
C HIS A 62 -14.73 1.91 6.93
N PHE A 63 -13.56 1.62 7.51
CA PHE A 63 -13.43 1.27 8.92
C PHE A 63 -13.40 2.51 9.83
N GLY A 64 -13.37 3.73 9.27
CA GLY A 64 -13.35 4.97 10.05
C GLY A 64 -12.13 5.08 10.97
N LEU A 65 -11.02 4.42 10.62
CA LEU A 65 -9.82 4.25 11.46
C LEU A 65 -9.19 5.57 11.93
N ILE A 66 -9.53 6.70 11.30
CA ILE A 66 -8.99 8.04 11.61
C ILE A 66 -10.06 8.93 12.30
N ASN A 67 -11.08 8.34 12.95
CA ASN A 67 -12.11 9.09 13.69
C ASN A 67 -12.87 10.09 12.78
N MET A 68 -13.00 9.75 11.49
CA MET A 68 -13.88 10.44 10.56
C MET A 68 -15.28 9.84 10.63
N ALA A 69 -16.32 10.66 10.37
CA ALA A 69 -17.70 10.20 10.27
C ALA A 69 -17.76 9.02 9.29
N THR A 70 -18.06 7.82 9.79
CA THR A 70 -18.12 6.58 9.01
C THR A 70 -19.10 6.75 7.86
N ARG A 71 -18.57 7.09 6.69
CA ARG A 71 -19.36 7.24 5.49
C ARG A 71 -19.61 5.81 5.02
N LYS A 72 -20.85 5.33 5.14
CA LYS A 72 -21.26 4.02 4.62
C LYS A 72 -20.65 3.86 3.23
N VAL A 73 -19.82 2.84 3.06
CA VAL A 73 -19.18 2.58 1.78
C VAL A 73 -20.28 2.38 0.75
N SER A 74 -20.36 3.32 -0.19
CA SER A 74 -21.31 3.23 -1.29
C SER A 74 -20.95 2.05 -2.17
N ASN A 75 -21.95 1.32 -2.66
CA ASN A 75 -21.80 0.23 -3.64
C ASN A 75 -20.97 0.70 -4.86
N VAL A 76 -20.99 1.99 -5.19
CA VAL A 76 -20.18 2.61 -6.24
C VAL A 76 -18.67 2.53 -5.95
N ARG A 77 -18.25 2.72 -4.68
CA ARG A 77 -16.83 2.60 -4.31
C ARG A 77 -16.36 1.16 -4.41
N ILE A 78 -17.20 0.19 -4.04
CA ILE A 78 -16.90 -1.25 -4.19
C ILE A 78 -16.74 -1.60 -5.67
N ALA A 79 -17.66 -1.13 -6.53
CA ALA A 79 -17.51 -1.29 -7.97
C ALA A 79 -16.20 -0.67 -8.49
N GLY A 80 -15.84 0.52 -8.02
CA GLY A 80 -14.55 1.16 -8.33
C GLY A 80 -13.34 0.32 -7.90
N ALA A 81 -13.36 -0.27 -6.70
CA ALA A 81 -12.31 -1.17 -6.23
C ALA A 81 -12.18 -2.42 -7.11
N CYS A 82 -13.29 -3.01 -7.55
CA CYS A 82 -13.28 -4.12 -8.49
C CYS A 82 -12.65 -3.72 -9.85
N VAL A 83 -12.96 -2.53 -10.36
CA VAL A 83 -12.38 -1.99 -11.60
C VAL A 83 -10.87 -1.81 -11.45
N VAL A 84 -10.40 -1.26 -10.33
CA VAL A 84 -8.97 -1.12 -10.04
C VAL A 84 -8.28 -2.48 -9.99
N ALA A 85 -8.87 -3.46 -9.30
CA ALA A 85 -8.34 -4.82 -9.23
C ALA A 85 -8.24 -5.47 -10.62
N LEU A 86 -9.25 -5.26 -11.47
CA LEU A 86 -9.25 -5.75 -12.85
C LEU A 86 -8.16 -5.06 -13.68
N GLY A 87 -8.00 -3.75 -13.55
CA GLY A 87 -6.95 -2.99 -14.25
C GLY A 87 -5.55 -3.48 -13.89
N VAL A 88 -5.31 -3.79 -12.61
CA VAL A 88 -4.05 -4.41 -12.15
C VAL A 88 -3.87 -5.80 -12.77
N ALA A 89 -4.90 -6.63 -12.77
CA ALA A 89 -4.83 -7.96 -13.37
C ALA A 89 -4.49 -7.89 -14.87
N ILE A 90 -5.13 -6.98 -15.61
CA ILE A 90 -4.84 -6.76 -17.03
C ILE A 90 -3.40 -6.27 -17.22
N THR A 91 -2.92 -5.34 -16.39
CA THR A 91 -1.56 -4.80 -16.52
C THR A 91 -0.50 -5.88 -16.24
N LEU A 92 -0.74 -6.76 -15.26
CA LEU A 92 0.21 -7.80 -14.87
C LEU A 92 0.18 -9.03 -15.79
N PHE A 93 -1.00 -9.40 -16.29
CA PHE A 93 -1.20 -10.63 -17.06
C PHE A 93 -1.50 -10.40 -18.54
N GLY A 94 -1.72 -9.16 -18.97
CA GLY A 94 -2.17 -8.82 -20.32
C GLY A 94 -1.27 -9.40 -21.40
N GLU A 95 0.04 -9.21 -21.28
CA GLU A 95 1.04 -9.79 -22.19
C GLU A 95 0.94 -11.33 -22.27
N ARG A 96 0.71 -11.99 -21.13
CA ARG A 96 0.57 -13.46 -21.06
C ARG A 96 -0.76 -13.94 -21.65
N ILE A 97 -1.84 -13.21 -21.42
CA ILE A 97 -3.19 -13.53 -21.92
C ILE A 97 -3.21 -13.39 -23.44
N VAL A 98 -2.67 -12.29 -23.97
CA VAL A 98 -2.56 -12.06 -25.42
C VAL A 98 -1.69 -13.13 -26.06
N ALA A 99 -0.55 -13.46 -25.46
CA ALA A 99 0.32 -14.54 -25.93
C ALA A 99 -0.37 -15.92 -25.92
N SER A 100 -1.30 -16.15 -24.98
CA SER A 100 -2.09 -17.40 -24.91
C SER A 100 -3.22 -17.47 -25.93
N LEU A 101 -3.80 -16.34 -26.33
CA LEU A 101 -4.85 -16.28 -27.35
C LEU A 101 -4.29 -16.29 -28.78
N SER A 102 -3.02 -15.92 -28.93
CA SER A 102 -2.29 -15.91 -30.20
C SER A 102 -1.75 -17.30 -30.61
N ARG A 103 -1.93 -18.35 -29.80
CA ARG A 103 -1.57 -19.74 -30.10
C ARG A 103 -2.81 -20.56 -30.43
#